data_AF-A0A2E0ZJ13-F1
#
_entry.id   AF-A0A2E0ZJ13-F1
#
_cell.length_a   1.000
_cell.length_b   1.000
_cell.length_c   1.000
_cell.angle_alpha   90.00
_cell.angle_beta   90.00
_cell.angle_gamma   90.00
#
_symmetry.space_group_name_H-M   'P 1'
#
loop_
_entity.id
_entity.type
_entity.pdbx_description
1 polymer ?
#
loop_
_entity_poly.entity_id
_entity_poly.type
_entity_poly.pdbx_seq_one_letter_code
_entity_poly.pdbx_strand_id
1 'polypeptide(L)'
;MDMVANLSGRQKAITGLVVATALIHIVLGFMSEGSFMIIFILNGLGYLALVAALYFLPQMAGQRSMVRWALLAFTAVTFVLYFVFNWPDIWSPMGIVDKLIELVLIVLLLQE
;
A
#
# COMPACT_ATOMS: atom_id res chain seq x y z
N MET A 1 22.68 -6.53 5.03
CA MET A 1 21.86 -5.98 6.13
C MET A 1 21.88 -4.45 6.18
N ASP A 2 22.41 -3.73 5.16
CA ASP A 2 22.60 -2.27 5.23
C ASP A 2 21.65 -1.42 4.38
N MET A 3 20.71 -2.01 3.63
CA MET A 3 19.81 -1.22 2.77
C MET A 3 18.79 -0.39 3.56
N VAL A 4 18.24 -0.93 4.66
CA VAL A 4 17.24 -0.24 5.49
C VAL A 4 17.87 0.92 6.29
N ALA A 5 19.14 0.77 6.68
CA ALA A 5 19.86 1.78 7.46
C ALA A 5 20.03 3.10 6.68
N ASN A 6 20.14 3.02 5.35
CA ASN A 6 20.40 4.15 4.46
C ASN A 6 19.14 4.88 3.95
N LEU A 7 17.93 4.45 4.33
CA LEU A 7 16.69 5.14 3.94
C LEU A 7 16.50 6.44 4.72
N SER A 8 15.99 7.48 4.03
CA SER A 8 15.57 8.72 4.69
C SER A 8 14.42 8.47 5.66
N GLY A 9 14.20 9.40 6.61
CA GLY A 9 13.07 9.28 7.54
C GLY A 9 11.72 9.14 6.83
N ARG A 10 11.54 9.83 5.69
CA ARG A 10 10.33 9.75 4.86
C ARG A 10 10.19 8.39 4.19
N GLN A 11 11.27 7.85 3.63
CA GLN A 11 11.26 6.52 2.99
C GLN A 11 10.95 5.41 3.98
N LYS A 12 11.44 5.53 5.22
CA LYS A 12 11.08 4.62 6.31
C LYS A 12 9.60 4.72 6.67
N ALA A 13 9.06 5.94 6.73
CA ALA A 13 7.63 6.15 6.96
C ALA A 13 6.77 5.56 5.84
N ILE A 14 7.08 5.85 4.57
CA ILE A 14 6.41 5.27 3.39
C ILE A 14 6.46 3.74 3.47
N THR A 15 7.64 3.17 3.70
CA THR A 15 7.80 1.71 3.81
C THR A 15 6.93 1.14 4.93
N GLY A 16 6.91 1.78 6.10
CA GLY A 16 6.10 1.34 7.23
C GLY A 16 4.59 1.38 6.92
N LEU A 17 4.10 2.47 6.33
CA LEU A 17 2.68 2.61 5.95
C LEU A 17 2.29 1.57 4.89
N VAL A 18 3.11 1.37 3.86
CA VAL A 18 2.86 0.35 2.83
C VAL A 18 2.79 -1.05 3.44
N VAL A 19 3.73 -1.39 4.33
CA VAL A 19 3.73 -2.69 5.01
C VAL A 19 2.49 -2.85 5.89
N ALA A 20 2.08 -1.80 6.62
CA ALA A 20 0.87 -1.83 7.42
C ALA A 20 -0.39 -2.07 6.57
N THR A 21 -0.57 -1.31 5.48
CA THR A 21 -1.67 -1.49 4.52
C THR A 21 -1.64 -2.88 3.90
N ALA A 22 -0.47 -3.38 3.50
CA ALA A 22 -0.34 -4.71 2.91
C ALA A 22 -0.78 -5.82 3.89
N LEU A 23 -0.38 -5.72 5.16
CA LEU A 23 -0.77 -6.68 6.19
C LEU A 23 -2.28 -6.64 6.44
N ILE A 24 -2.89 -5.45 6.49
CA ILE A 24 -4.35 -5.32 6.62
C ILE A 24 -5.06 -6.01 5.45
N HIS A 25 -4.61 -5.77 4.22
CA HIS A 25 -5.20 -6.42 3.03
C HIS A 25 -5.04 -7.94 3.08
N ILE A 26 -3.88 -8.46 3.49
CA ILE A 26 -3.67 -9.91 3.62
C ILE A 26 -4.59 -10.51 4.68
N VAL A 27 -4.72 -9.85 5.85
CA VAL A 27 -5.64 -10.28 6.92
C VAL A 27 -7.08 -10.28 6.43
N LEU A 28 -7.53 -9.21 5.77
CA LEU A 28 -8.86 -9.13 5.16
C LEU A 28 -9.07 -10.23 4.11
N GLY A 29 -8.03 -10.57 3.35
CA GLY A 29 -8.06 -11.68 2.40
C GLY A 29 -8.38 -13.01 3.07
N PHE A 30 -7.68 -13.34 4.16
CA PHE A 30 -7.96 -14.57 4.94
C PHE A 30 -9.32 -14.55 5.66
N MET A 31 -9.89 -13.37 5.89
CA MET A 31 -11.24 -13.21 6.47
C MET A 31 -12.34 -13.16 5.41
N SER A 32 -11.99 -13.10 4.12
CA SER A 32 -12.93 -12.98 3.01
C SER A 32 -13.15 -14.32 2.32
N GLU A 33 -14.27 -14.42 1.60
CA GLU A 33 -14.59 -15.60 0.79
C GLU A 33 -14.62 -15.27 -0.71
N GLY A 34 -14.58 -16.33 -1.54
CA GLY A 34 -14.72 -16.21 -2.99
C GLY A 34 -13.65 -15.32 -3.64
N SER A 35 -14.07 -14.50 -4.61
CA SER A 35 -13.15 -13.64 -5.36
C SER A 35 -12.49 -12.55 -4.49
N PHE A 36 -13.14 -12.11 -3.41
CA PHE A 36 -12.58 -11.08 -2.52
C PHE A 36 -11.35 -11.58 -1.76
N MET A 37 -11.32 -12.85 -1.34
CA MET A 37 -10.13 -13.48 -0.76
C MET A 37 -8.90 -13.25 -1.65
N ILE A 38 -9.04 -13.59 -2.94
CA ILE A 38 -7.95 -13.51 -3.91
C ILE A 38 -7.58 -12.05 -4.18
N ILE A 39 -8.58 -11.18 -4.38
CA ILE A 39 -8.35 -9.75 -4.65
C ILE A 39 -7.57 -9.09 -3.51
N PHE A 40 -7.96 -9.34 -2.25
CA PHE A 40 -7.28 -8.77 -1.08
C PHE A 40 -5.85 -9.30 -0.90
N ILE A 41 -5.62 -10.61 -1.08
CA ILE A 41 -4.26 -11.18 -1.00
C ILE A 41 -3.37 -10.60 -2.09
N LEU A 42 -3.84 -10.54 -3.34
CA LEU A 42 -3.09 -9.95 -4.44
C LEU A 42 -2.83 -8.46 -4.22
N ASN A 43 -3.76 -7.76 -3.57
CA ASN A 43 -3.60 -6.35 -3.22
C ASN A 43 -2.43 -6.13 -2.25
N GLY A 44 -2.42 -6.89 -1.14
CA GLY A 44 -1.32 -6.82 -0.17
C GLY A 44 0.04 -7.21 -0.79
N LEU A 45 0.07 -8.23 -1.64
CA LEU A 45 1.28 -8.60 -2.39
C LEU A 45 1.72 -7.50 -3.37
N GLY A 46 0.78 -6.83 -4.03
CA GLY A 46 1.05 -5.70 -4.92
C GLY A 46 1.75 -4.55 -4.19
N TYR A 47 1.26 -4.19 -3.01
CA TYR A 47 1.92 -3.21 -2.14
C TYR A 47 3.35 -3.59 -1.77
N LEU A 48 3.56 -4.83 -1.31
CA LEU A 48 4.89 -5.33 -0.94
C LEU A 48 5.85 -5.34 -2.15
N ALA A 49 5.37 -5.76 -3.31
CA ALA A 49 6.16 -5.79 -4.53
C ALA A 49 6.56 -4.37 -4.98
N LEU A 50 5.63 -3.41 -4.91
CA LEU A 50 5.90 -2.03 -5.32
C LEU A 50 6.86 -1.31 -4.38
N VAL A 51 6.75 -1.49 -3.05
CA VAL A 51 7.74 -0.90 -2.12
C VAL A 51 9.10 -1.58 -2.21
N ALA A 52 9.12 -2.90 -2.44
CA ALA A 52 10.36 -3.64 -2.74
C ALA A 52 11.03 -3.07 -4.00
N ALA A 53 10.27 -2.85 -5.08
CA ALA A 53 10.76 -2.25 -6.31
C ALA A 53 11.24 -0.81 -6.10
N LEU A 54 10.56 -0.02 -5.28
CA LEU A 54 10.88 1.39 -5.08
C LEU A 54 12.21 1.59 -4.34
N TYR A 55 12.46 0.79 -3.29
CA TYR A 55 13.59 1.04 -2.37
C TYR A 55 14.62 -0.08 -2.30
N PHE A 56 14.25 -1.32 -2.58
CA PHE A 56 15.07 -2.50 -2.26
C PHE A 56 15.60 -3.25 -3.49
N LEU A 57 15.08 -2.99 -4.69
CA LEU A 57 15.53 -3.61 -5.93
C LEU A 57 16.45 -2.66 -6.73
N PRO A 58 17.77 -2.93 -6.79
CA PRO A 58 18.71 -2.07 -7.52
C PRO A 58 18.40 -1.96 -9.01
N GLN A 59 17.88 -3.02 -9.63
CA GLN A 59 17.50 -3.00 -11.05
C GLN A 59 16.41 -1.96 -11.39
N MET A 60 15.63 -1.52 -10.39
CA MET A 60 14.58 -0.51 -10.55
C MET A 60 15.06 0.90 -10.21
N ALA A 61 16.34 1.10 -9.87
CA ALA A 61 16.87 2.41 -9.48
C ALA A 61 16.62 3.50 -10.54
N GLY A 62 16.77 3.17 -11.82
CA GLY A 62 16.48 4.11 -12.93
C GLY A 62 14.99 4.37 -13.17
N GLN A 63 14.10 3.56 -12.58
CA GLN A 63 12.65 3.62 -12.77
C GLN A 63 11.92 4.04 -11.49
N ARG A 64 12.64 4.47 -10.44
CA ARG A 64 12.06 4.82 -9.14
C ARG A 64 10.91 5.81 -9.22
N SER A 65 11.01 6.81 -10.10
CA SER A 65 9.92 7.78 -10.32
C SER A 65 8.65 7.08 -10.82
N MET A 66 8.78 6.18 -11.80
CA MET A 66 7.67 5.40 -12.34
C MET A 66 7.09 4.45 -11.28
N VAL A 67 7.93 3.76 -10.52
CA VAL A 67 7.48 2.87 -9.44
C VAL A 67 6.76 3.65 -8.33
N ARG A 68 7.24 4.85 -7.98
CA ARG A 68 6.58 5.75 -7.02
C ARG A 68 5.19 6.14 -7.51
N TRP A 69 5.07 6.56 -8.77
CA TRP A 69 3.77 6.90 -9.37
C TRP A 69 2.84 5.69 -9.46
N ALA A 70 3.37 4.50 -9.75
CA ALA A 70 2.60 3.27 -9.75
C ALA A 70 2.07 2.94 -8.34
N LEU A 71 2.91 3.04 -7.30
CA LEU A 71 2.49 2.85 -5.91
C LEU A 71 1.44 3.89 -5.48
N LEU A 72 1.61 5.15 -5.89
CA LEU A 72 0.62 6.20 -5.62
C LEU A 72 -0.72 5.90 -6.29
N ALA A 73 -0.71 5.59 -7.59
CA ALA A 73 -1.92 5.28 -8.34
C ALA A 73 -2.62 4.03 -7.78
N PHE A 74 -1.83 3.00 -7.44
CA PHE A 74 -2.33 1.79 -6.80
C PHE A 74 -3.04 2.13 -5.48
N THR A 75 -2.38 2.90 -4.60
CA THR A 75 -2.95 3.34 -3.32
C THR A 75 -4.23 4.18 -3.49
N ALA A 76 -4.25 5.08 -4.48
CA ALA A 76 -5.43 5.89 -4.76
C ALA A 76 -6.62 5.03 -5.24
N VAL A 77 -6.36 4.02 -6.06
CA VAL A 77 -7.39 3.08 -6.52
C VAL A 77 -7.95 2.26 -5.35
N THR A 78 -7.10 1.70 -4.49
CA THR A 78 -7.58 0.92 -3.33
C THR A 78 -8.36 1.78 -2.34
N PHE A 79 -7.94 3.04 -2.15
CA PHE A 79 -8.65 4.03 -1.34
C PHE A 79 -10.07 4.27 -1.88
N VAL A 80 -10.21 4.54 -3.17
CA VAL A 80 -11.52 4.80 -3.79
C VAL A 80 -12.40 3.55 -3.80
N LEU A 81 -11.85 2.38 -4.14
CA LEU A 81 -12.59 1.13 -4.24
C LEU A 81 -13.21 0.70 -2.90
N TYR A 82 -12.60 1.05 -1.77
CA TYR A 82 -13.20 0.83 -0.46
C TYR A 82 -14.59 1.46 -0.37
N PHE A 83 -14.73 2.75 -0.71
CA PHE A 83 -16.01 3.44 -0.64
C PHE A 83 -17.00 2.91 -1.68
N VAL A 84 -16.53 2.50 -2.86
CA VAL A 84 -17.39 1.91 -3.90
C VAL A 84 -17.98 0.58 -3.46
N PHE A 85 -17.18 -0.32 -2.89
CA PHE A 85 -17.63 -1.67 -2.52
C PHE A 85 -18.34 -1.76 -1.18
N ASN A 86 -18.09 -0.82 -0.25
CA ASN A 86 -18.71 -0.83 1.07
C ASN A 86 -19.88 0.15 1.17
N TRP A 87 -20.26 0.86 0.10
CA TRP A 87 -21.40 1.77 0.15
C TRP A 87 -22.72 1.02 0.43
N PRO A 88 -23.57 1.51 1.36
CA PRO A 88 -23.44 2.74 2.15
C PRO A 88 -22.74 2.58 3.51
N ASP A 89 -22.42 1.36 3.93
CA ASP A 89 -21.79 1.08 5.23
C ASP A 89 -20.25 1.12 5.17
N ILE A 90 -19.72 2.34 5.26
CA ILE A 90 -18.28 2.64 5.19
C ILE A 90 -17.60 2.72 6.56
N TRP A 91 -18.26 2.32 7.64
CA TRP A 91 -17.79 2.62 9.01
C TRP A 91 -17.10 1.46 9.71
N SER A 92 -16.73 0.41 8.96
CA SER A 92 -15.89 -0.67 9.48
C SER A 92 -14.61 -0.09 10.11
N PRO A 93 -14.33 -0.34 11.41
CA PRO A 93 -13.17 0.23 12.08
C PRO A 93 -11.86 -0.07 11.39
N MET A 94 -11.67 -1.31 10.93
CA MET A 94 -10.48 -1.73 10.20
C MET A 94 -10.36 -1.02 8.84
N GLY A 95 -11.48 -0.85 8.13
CA GLY A 95 -11.51 -0.15 6.84
C GLY A 95 -11.13 1.33 6.97
N ILE A 96 -11.70 2.02 7.96
CA ILE A 96 -11.39 3.44 8.22
C ILE A 96 -9.92 3.63 8.61
N VAL A 97 -9.38 2.78 9.49
CA VAL A 97 -7.96 2.86 9.86
C VAL A 97 -7.06 2.65 8.64
N ASP A 98 -7.34 1.66 7.81
CA ASP A 98 -6.60 1.43 6.57
C ASP A 98 -6.66 2.63 5.62
N LYS A 99 -7.85 3.23 5.44
CA LYS A 99 -8.00 4.42 4.58
C LYS A 99 -7.23 5.63 5.11
N LEU A 100 -7.14 5.81 6.43
CA LEU A 100 -6.31 6.88 7.00
C LEU A 100 -4.82 6.64 6.73
N ILE A 101 -4.35 5.39 6.84
CA ILE A 101 -2.97 5.00 6.51
C ILE A 101 -2.69 5.28 5.02
N GLU A 102 -3.57 4.86 4.13
CA GLU A 102 -3.46 5.09 2.69
C GLU A 102 -3.47 6.59 2.33
N LEU A 103 -4.30 7.40 2.99
CA LEU A 103 -4.34 8.84 2.76
C LEU A 103 -3.00 9.50 3.13
N VAL A 104 -2.43 9.14 4.28
CA VAL A 104 -1.11 9.63 4.69
C VAL A 104 -0.03 9.15 3.71
N LEU A 105 -0.12 7.90 3.26
CA LEU A 105 0.80 7.33 2.28
C LEU A 105 0.76 8.10 0.95
N ILE A 106 -0.42 8.43 0.43
CA ILE A 106 -0.58 9.25 -0.79
C ILE A 106 0.12 10.59 -0.63
N VAL A 107 -0.10 11.28 0.50
CA VAL A 107 0.54 12.58 0.77
C VAL A 107 2.07 12.45 0.81
N LEU A 108 2.61 11.43 1.47
CA LEU A 108 4.06 11.22 1.53
C LEU A 108 4.65 10.87 0.16
N LEU A 109 3.95 10.07 -0.65
CA LEU A 109 4.39 9.72 -2.00
C LEU A 109 4.41 10.93 -2.93
N LEU A 110 3.50 11.89 -2.77
CA LEU A 110 3.51 13.16 -3.51
C LEU A 110 4.68 14.07 -3.11
N GLN A 111 5.14 13.96 -1.88
CA GLN A 111 6.21 14.80 -1.32
C GLN A 111 7.62 14.23 -1.49
N GLU A 112 7.74 12.91 -1.71
CA GLU A 112 8.98 12.18 -1.99
C GLU A 112 9.68 12.68 -3.25
#